data_AF-A0A968IWY3-F1
#
_entry.id   AF-A0A968IWY3-F1
#
_cell.length_a   1.000
_cell.length_b   1.000
_cell.length_c   1.000
_cell.angle_alpha   90.00
_cell.angle_beta   90.00
_cell.angle_gamma   90.00
#
_symmetry.space_group_name_H-M   'P 1'
#
loop_
_entity.id
_entity.type
_entity.pdbx_description
1 polymer ?
#
loop_
_entity_poly.entity_id
_entity_poly.type
_entity_poly.pdbx_seq_one_letter_code
_entity_poly.pdbx_strand_id
1 'polypeptide(L)'
;MQAQWGKALQFSTSDLAVVYGSWFMALLFNDLTNGNDTVTLAPDVATRFPGGTRGRDGNDNLTGTAGGDLVYGNRGNDTLTGLDGNDTLSGGQGDDLLLGGAGNDILAGGLGNDTLEGGDGNDVLRG
;
A
#
# COMPACT_ATOMS: atom_id res chain seq x y z
N MET A 1 35.59 25.11 -15.79
CA MET A 1 34.95 25.36 -14.48
C MET A 1 33.69 26.18 -14.74
N GLN A 2 32.54 25.60 -14.40
CA GLN A 2 31.16 26.13 -14.33
C GLN A 2 30.53 26.86 -15.54
N ALA A 3 29.40 26.30 -16.02
CA ALA A 3 28.18 27.01 -16.45
C ALA A 3 27.03 25.99 -16.50
N GLN A 4 26.18 25.94 -15.47
CA GLN A 4 24.80 26.47 -15.46
C GLN A 4 23.86 25.90 -16.54
N TRP A 5 23.08 24.90 -16.15
CA TRP A 5 21.71 24.73 -16.66
C TRP A 5 20.77 24.65 -15.46
N GLY A 6 20.35 25.83 -15.02
CA GLY A 6 19.21 25.99 -14.14
C GLY A 6 17.93 25.58 -14.88
N LYS A 7 17.14 24.76 -14.19
CA LYS A 7 15.67 24.71 -14.10
C LYS A 7 15.33 23.30 -13.65
N ALA A 8 15.34 23.07 -12.33
CA ALA A 8 14.47 22.03 -11.81
C ALA A 8 13.07 22.43 -12.26
N LEU A 9 12.45 21.64 -13.13
CA LEU A 9 11.02 21.75 -13.39
C LEU A 9 10.35 21.51 -12.03
N GLN A 10 9.89 22.58 -11.40
CA GLN A 10 9.03 22.52 -10.23
C GLN A 10 7.72 21.88 -10.71
N PHE A 11 7.63 20.57 -10.54
CA PHE A 11 6.35 19.89 -10.61
C PHE A 11 5.69 20.05 -9.24
N SER A 12 4.48 20.60 -9.23
CA SER A 12 3.59 20.61 -8.07
C SER A 12 3.52 19.18 -7.52
N THR A 13 3.55 19.03 -6.20
CA THR A 13 3.65 17.76 -5.46
C THR A 13 2.48 16.78 -5.67
N SER A 14 1.71 16.93 -6.74
CA SER A 14 0.58 16.09 -7.13
C SER A 14 0.82 15.25 -8.38
N ASP A 15 1.87 15.51 -9.19
CA ASP A 15 2.03 14.80 -10.47
C ASP A 15 3.28 13.90 -10.51
N LEU A 16 3.05 12.60 -10.63
CA LEU A 16 4.06 11.56 -10.88
C LEU A 16 4.88 11.87 -12.14
N ALA A 17 6.20 11.93 -12.03
CA ALA A 17 7.11 11.90 -13.18
C ALA A 17 8.17 10.82 -13.01
N VAL A 18 8.12 9.80 -13.86
CA VAL A 18 9.17 8.77 -13.98
C VAL A 18 10.17 9.21 -15.04
N VAL A 19 11.45 9.35 -14.67
CA VAL A 19 12.55 9.58 -15.62
C VAL A 19 13.49 8.37 -15.60
N TYR A 20 13.58 7.66 -16.72
CA TYR A 20 14.52 6.54 -16.90
C TYR A 20 15.81 7.03 -17.57
N GLY A 21 16.92 7.04 -16.82
CA GLY A 21 18.25 7.33 -17.35
C GLY A 21 19.34 6.80 -16.43
N SER A 22 20.30 6.05 -16.99
CA SER A 22 21.37 5.38 -16.25
C SER A 22 22.12 6.38 -15.35
N TRP A 23 22.41 5.97 -14.11
CA TRP A 23 23.21 6.66 -13.09
C TRP A 23 22.50 7.40 -11.96
N PHE A 24 21.16 7.45 -11.92
CA PHE A 24 20.43 7.89 -10.72
C PHE A 24 19.28 6.94 -10.38
N MET A 25 19.52 6.06 -9.41
CA MET A 25 18.49 5.23 -8.78
C MET A 25 17.89 6.03 -7.62
N ALA A 26 16.90 6.86 -7.90
CA ALA A 26 15.90 7.30 -6.92
C ALA A 26 14.67 7.78 -7.70
N LEU A 27 13.47 7.56 -7.12
CA LEU A 27 12.12 7.91 -7.61
C LEU A 27 11.30 6.74 -8.20
N LEU A 28 11.00 5.77 -7.34
CA LEU A 28 9.64 5.31 -7.05
C LEU A 28 9.68 5.15 -5.53
N PHE A 29 9.05 5.96 -4.70
CA PHE A 29 7.62 6.17 -4.50
C PHE A 29 7.40 7.61 -4.02
N ASN A 30 6.32 8.24 -4.44
CA ASN A 30 5.92 9.54 -3.88
C ASN A 30 5.29 9.23 -2.51
N ASP A 31 5.98 9.67 -1.46
CA ASP A 31 5.79 9.39 -0.03
C ASP A 31 5.99 7.92 0.42
N LEU A 32 7.03 7.72 1.22
CA LEU A 32 7.30 6.52 2.03
C LEU A 32 7.98 6.96 3.34
N THR A 33 7.74 8.21 3.75
CA THR A 33 8.32 8.78 4.94
C THR A 33 7.21 8.97 5.96
N ASN A 34 7.19 8.11 6.99
CA ASN A 34 6.42 8.21 8.24
C ASN A 34 5.27 9.23 8.16
N GLY A 35 4.14 8.81 7.58
CA GLY A 35 3.03 9.67 7.17
C GLY A 35 1.85 8.84 6.70
N ASN A 36 0.70 9.49 6.48
CA ASN A 36 -0.51 8.82 5.99
C ASN A 36 -0.41 8.64 4.46
N ASP A 37 -0.22 7.41 4.01
CA ASP A 37 0.00 7.07 2.60
C ASP A 37 -1.28 6.55 1.92
N THR A 38 -1.42 6.76 0.61
CA THR A 38 -2.45 6.11 -0.22
C THR A 38 -1.78 5.31 -1.31
N VAL A 39 -1.84 3.98 -1.21
CA VAL A 39 -1.21 3.06 -2.16
C VAL A 39 -2.30 2.26 -2.88
N THR A 40 -2.41 2.48 -4.19
CA THR A 40 -3.24 1.68 -5.10
C THR A 40 -2.32 1.00 -6.10
N LEU A 41 -2.20 -0.33 -6.04
CA LEU A 41 -1.34 -1.06 -6.98
C LEU A 41 -2.01 -1.17 -8.35
N ALA A 42 -1.34 -0.67 -9.39
CA ALA A 42 -1.65 -1.05 -10.76
C ALA A 42 -1.11 -2.48 -11.04
N PRO A 43 -1.74 -3.27 -11.93
CA PRO A 43 -1.34 -4.66 -12.20
C PRO A 43 0.13 -4.83 -12.62
N ASP A 44 0.75 -3.79 -13.19
CA ASP A 44 2.13 -3.79 -13.64
C ASP A 44 3.14 -3.51 -12.51
N VAL A 45 2.74 -2.82 -11.44
CA VAL A 45 3.59 -2.53 -10.26
C VAL A 45 3.74 -3.74 -9.34
N ALA A 46 2.72 -4.60 -9.25
CA ALA A 46 2.75 -5.85 -8.46
C ALA A 46 3.86 -6.83 -8.90
N THR A 47 4.28 -6.75 -10.17
CA THR A 47 5.38 -7.59 -10.71
C THR A 47 6.77 -7.11 -10.34
N ARG A 48 6.91 -5.85 -9.88
CA ARG A 48 8.20 -5.22 -9.56
C ARG A 48 8.58 -5.32 -8.08
N PHE A 49 7.63 -5.67 -7.21
CA PHE A 49 7.84 -6.02 -5.81
C PHE A 49 7.12 -7.32 -5.47
N PRO A 50 7.79 -8.48 -5.58
CA PRO A 50 7.23 -9.75 -5.12
C PRO A 50 7.18 -9.73 -3.58
N GLY A 51 6.12 -9.16 -3.01
CA GLY A 51 6.04 -8.97 -1.56
C GLY A 51 4.84 -8.24 -0.99
N GLY A 52 3.87 -7.83 -1.82
CA GLY A 52 2.61 -7.23 -1.37
C GLY A 52 2.62 -5.70 -1.20
N THR A 53 1.43 -5.12 -1.04
CA THR A 53 1.19 -3.73 -0.64
C THR A 53 1.58 -3.54 0.83
N ARG A 54 2.35 -2.51 1.16
CA ARG A 54 2.76 -2.25 2.55
C ARG A 54 2.68 -0.77 2.91
N GLY A 55 1.87 -0.44 3.91
CA GLY A 55 1.92 0.77 4.70
C GLY A 55 3.16 0.79 5.61
N ARG A 56 3.45 1.92 6.24
CA ARG A 56 4.63 2.08 7.11
C ARG A 56 4.21 2.54 8.51
N ASP A 57 4.64 3.72 8.93
CA ASP A 57 4.12 4.37 10.13
C ASP A 57 3.15 5.45 9.64
N GLY A 58 1.93 5.50 10.16
CA GLY A 58 0.90 6.46 9.74
C GLY A 58 -0.45 5.78 9.55
N ASN A 59 -1.50 6.55 9.30
CA ASN A 59 -2.81 5.99 8.97
C ASN A 59 -2.90 5.83 7.45
N ASP A 60 -2.76 4.62 6.96
CA ASP A 60 -2.61 4.32 5.55
C ASP A 60 -3.93 3.84 4.92
N ASN A 61 -4.12 4.15 3.62
CA ASN A 61 -5.20 3.56 2.82
C ASN A 61 -4.59 2.72 1.70
N LEU A 62 -4.69 1.40 1.87
CA LEU A 62 -4.03 0.40 1.04
C LEU A 62 -5.08 -0.44 0.33
N THR A 63 -5.00 -0.47 -1.00
CA THR A 63 -5.90 -1.28 -1.83
C THR A 63 -5.10 -2.27 -2.68
N GLY A 64 -5.51 -3.54 -2.61
CA GLY A 64 -5.06 -4.61 -3.48
C GLY A 64 -5.61 -4.50 -4.89
N THR A 65 -5.69 -5.64 -5.55
CA THR A 65 -6.09 -5.84 -6.94
C THR A 65 -7.19 -6.90 -7.00
N ALA A 66 -7.62 -7.31 -8.20
CA ALA A 66 -8.61 -8.38 -8.36
C ALA A 66 -7.99 -9.80 -8.30
N GLY A 67 -6.78 -9.94 -7.76
CA GLY A 67 -6.07 -11.21 -7.60
C GLY A 67 -5.60 -11.38 -6.17
N GLY A 68 -5.08 -12.57 -5.83
CA GLY A 68 -4.61 -12.82 -4.47
C GLY A 68 -3.45 -11.91 -4.06
N ASP A 69 -3.70 -11.07 -3.07
CA ASP A 69 -2.81 -10.02 -2.61
C ASP A 69 -2.31 -10.22 -1.19
N LEU A 70 -1.15 -9.62 -0.91
CA LEU A 70 -0.61 -9.48 0.45
C LEU A 70 -0.63 -8.00 0.79
N VAL A 71 -1.35 -7.59 1.83
CA VAL A 71 -1.49 -6.19 2.24
C VAL A 71 -1.13 -6.03 3.73
N TYR A 72 -0.22 -5.12 4.06
CA TYR A 72 0.26 -4.89 5.43
C TYR A 72 0.14 -3.41 5.81
N GLY A 73 -0.57 -3.05 6.87
CA GLY A 73 -0.68 -1.67 7.39
C GLY A 73 0.55 -1.24 8.19
N ASN A 74 0.99 -2.10 9.10
CA ASN A 74 2.07 -1.91 10.07
C ASN A 74 1.70 -1.06 11.29
N ARG A 75 1.97 0.26 11.31
CA ARG A 75 1.66 1.10 12.48
C ARG A 75 0.75 2.24 12.08
N GLY A 76 -0.25 2.49 12.90
CA GLY A 76 -1.23 3.54 12.74
C GLY A 76 -2.60 2.93 12.54
N ASN A 77 -3.62 3.76 12.33
CA ASN A 77 -4.98 3.29 12.12
C ASN A 77 -5.20 3.17 10.62
N ASP A 78 -5.04 1.96 10.09
CA ASP A 78 -4.97 1.70 8.66
C ASP A 78 -6.31 1.26 8.08
N THR A 79 -6.50 1.47 6.79
CA THR A 79 -7.60 0.93 5.99
C THR A 79 -7.02 0.05 4.89
N LEU A 80 -7.27 -1.26 4.97
CA LEU A 80 -6.78 -2.26 4.03
C LEU A 80 -7.96 -2.87 3.27
N THR A 81 -7.89 -2.90 1.95
CA THR A 81 -8.91 -3.50 1.08
C THR A 81 -8.29 -4.52 0.12
N GLY A 82 -8.77 -5.75 0.14
CA GLY A 82 -8.34 -6.86 -0.73
C GLY A 82 -8.93 -6.78 -2.14
N LEU A 83 -10.26 -6.60 -2.23
CA LEU A 83 -11.09 -6.65 -3.44
C LEU A 83 -11.48 -8.09 -3.81
N ASP A 84 -11.19 -8.54 -5.04
CA ASP A 84 -11.47 -9.92 -5.44
C ASP A 84 -10.15 -10.70 -5.32
N GLY A 85 -10.18 -11.95 -4.88
CA GLY A 85 -8.96 -12.73 -4.72
C GLY A 85 -8.98 -13.58 -3.47
N ASN A 86 -7.91 -14.36 -3.25
CA ASN A 86 -7.70 -14.94 -1.92
C ASN A 86 -6.58 -14.12 -1.29
N ASP A 87 -6.94 -13.20 -0.42
CA ASP A 87 -6.05 -12.16 0.06
C ASP A 87 -5.53 -12.44 1.47
N THR A 88 -4.42 -11.81 1.82
CA THR A 88 -3.91 -11.78 3.19
C THR A 88 -3.68 -10.34 3.62
N LEU A 89 -4.51 -9.87 4.55
CA LEU A 89 -4.50 -8.52 5.09
C LEU A 89 -4.01 -8.55 6.54
N SER A 90 -3.09 -7.65 6.88
CA SER A 90 -2.55 -7.51 8.24
C SER A 90 -2.53 -6.03 8.64
N GLY A 91 -3.35 -5.64 9.62
CA GLY A 91 -3.43 -4.27 10.15
C GLY A 91 -2.14 -3.87 10.85
N GLY A 92 -1.86 -4.49 12.00
CA GLY A 92 -0.61 -4.31 12.72
C GLY A 92 -0.81 -3.68 14.09
N GLN A 93 -0.37 -2.44 14.30
CA GLN A 93 -0.57 -1.68 15.53
C GLN A 93 -1.50 -0.50 15.24
N GLY A 94 -2.57 -0.35 16.00
CA GLY A 94 -3.54 0.72 15.82
C GLY A 94 -4.95 0.16 15.74
N ASP A 95 -5.93 1.03 15.59
CA ASP A 95 -7.30 0.60 15.36
C ASP A 95 -7.52 0.52 13.84
N ASP A 96 -7.49 -0.69 13.28
CA ASP A 96 -7.46 -0.91 11.83
C ASP A 96 -8.83 -1.28 11.25
N LEU A 97 -9.04 -0.98 9.96
CA LEU A 97 -10.16 -1.45 9.15
C LEU A 97 -9.66 -2.37 8.04
N LEU A 98 -10.01 -3.65 8.09
CA LEU A 98 -9.63 -4.65 7.10
C LEU A 98 -10.87 -5.16 6.37
N LEU A 99 -10.88 -5.00 5.04
CA LEU A 99 -11.94 -5.43 4.14
C LEU A 99 -11.36 -6.48 3.17
N GLY A 100 -11.73 -7.75 3.30
CA GLY A 100 -11.29 -8.84 2.42
C GLY A 100 -11.87 -8.66 1.02
N GLY A 101 -13.19 -8.80 0.91
CA GLY A 101 -13.92 -8.62 -0.34
C GLY A 101 -14.44 -9.97 -0.81
N ALA A 102 -14.18 -10.36 -2.06
CA ALA A 102 -14.64 -11.63 -2.60
C ALA A 102 -13.51 -12.65 -2.72
N GLY A 103 -13.70 -13.82 -2.13
CA GLY A 103 -12.80 -14.97 -2.18
C GLY A 103 -12.52 -15.51 -0.78
N ASN A 104 -11.48 -16.31 -0.59
CA ASN A 104 -11.18 -16.86 0.74
C ASN A 104 -9.99 -16.10 1.33
N ASP A 105 -10.29 -15.21 2.27
CA ASP A 105 -9.32 -14.25 2.77
C ASP A 105 -8.79 -14.59 4.16
N ILE A 106 -7.61 -14.06 4.47
CA ILE A 106 -6.97 -14.12 5.79
C ILE A 106 -6.79 -12.70 6.30
N LEU A 107 -7.55 -12.30 7.31
CA LEU A 107 -7.49 -10.97 7.91
C LEU A 107 -6.93 -11.08 9.33
N ALA A 108 -5.91 -10.28 9.63
CA ALA A 108 -5.33 -10.15 10.96
C ALA A 108 -5.31 -8.67 11.38
N GLY A 109 -6.13 -8.30 12.38
CA GLY A 109 -6.20 -6.95 12.96
C GLY A 109 -4.88 -6.61 13.65
N GLY A 110 -4.55 -7.37 14.70
CA GLY A 110 -3.27 -7.24 15.38
C GLY A 110 -3.43 -6.63 16.77
N LEU A 111 -2.82 -5.47 17.01
CA LEU A 111 -2.89 -4.78 18.29
C LEU A 111 -3.78 -3.55 18.16
N GLY A 112 -4.96 -3.59 18.75
CA GLY A 112 -5.86 -2.45 18.85
C GLY A 112 -7.31 -2.89 18.85
N ASN A 113 -8.22 -1.97 18.54
CA ASN A 113 -9.63 -2.26 18.33
C ASN A 113 -9.91 -2.29 16.83
N ASP A 114 -9.72 -3.46 16.25
CA ASP A 114 -9.82 -3.63 14.81
C ASP A 114 -11.23 -3.96 14.35
N THR A 115 -11.56 -3.53 13.13
CA THR A 115 -12.78 -3.89 12.42
C THR A 115 -12.40 -4.76 11.22
N LEU A 116 -12.81 -6.02 11.23
CA LEU A 116 -12.52 -6.98 10.16
C LEU A 116 -13.82 -7.40 9.47
N GLU A 117 -13.88 -7.24 8.14
CA GLU A 117 -14.96 -7.72 7.28
C GLU A 117 -14.36 -8.64 6.21
N GLY A 118 -14.67 -9.94 6.30
CA GLY A 118 -14.19 -10.93 5.31
C GLY A 118 -14.82 -10.74 3.94
N GLY A 119 -16.15 -10.60 3.92
CA GLY A 119 -16.93 -10.45 2.68
C GLY A 119 -17.46 -11.80 2.18
N ASP A 120 -17.42 -12.02 0.87
CA ASP A 120 -17.95 -13.21 0.21
C ASP A 120 -16.89 -14.33 0.19
N GLY A 121 -17.13 -15.43 0.90
CA GLY A 121 -16.29 -16.64 0.80
C GLY A 121 -16.03 -17.29 2.14
N ASN A 122 -14.94 -18.05 2.27
CA ASN A 122 -14.56 -18.67 3.54
C ASN A 122 -13.34 -17.97 4.13
N ASP A 123 -13.61 -17.05 5.05
CA ASP A 123 -12.57 -16.18 5.58
C ASP A 123 -12.07 -16.62 6.95
N VAL A 124 -10.82 -16.25 7.23
CA VAL A 124 -10.19 -16.41 8.54
C VAL A 124 -9.90 -15.03 9.12
N LEU A 125 -10.70 -14.63 10.10
CA LEU A 125 -10.54 -13.34 10.79
C LEU A 125 -9.88 -13.56 12.16
N ARG A 126 -8.81 -12.81 12.42
CA ARG A 126 -8.12 -12.76 13.71
C ARG A 126 -8.07 -11.31 14.16
N GLY A 127 -8.87 -10.96 15.16
CA GLY A 127 -8.76 -9.67 15.85
C GLY A 127 -7.43 -9.59 16.57
#